data_AF-G9KQE9-F1
#
_entry.id   AF-G9KQE9-F1
#
_cell.length_a   1.000
_cell.length_b   1.000
_cell.length_c   1.000
_cell.angle_alpha   90.00
_cell.angle_beta   90.00
_cell.angle_gamma   90.00
#
_symmetry.space_group_name_H-M   'P 1'
#
loop_
_entity.id
_entity.type
_entity.pdbx_description
1 polymer ?
#
loop_
_entity_poly.entity_id
_entity_poly.type
_entity_poly.pdbx_seq_one_letter_code
_entity_poly.pdbx_strand_id
1 'polypeptide(L)'
;GAAAAAASPRTVARPRRAPRGGLGKMTQFLPPNLLALFAPRDPIPYLPPLEKLPHEKHHNQPYCGIAPYIREFEDPRDAPPPTRAETREERMERKRREKIERRQQEVETELKMWDPHNDPNAQGDAFKTLFVARVNYDTTESKL
;
A
#
# COMPACT_ATOMS: atom_id res chain seq x y z
N GLY A 1 -7.48 -49.65 58.16
CA GLY A 1 -6.18 -49.05 57.82
C GLY A 1 -6.12 -48.86 56.32
N ALA A 2 -6.04 -47.63 55.86
CA ALA A 2 -5.75 -47.29 54.47
C ALA A 2 -5.16 -45.88 54.44
N ALA A 3 -3.99 -45.77 53.82
CA ALA A 3 -3.22 -44.56 53.63
C ALA A 3 -3.75 -43.71 52.46
N ALA A 4 -3.53 -42.40 52.50
CA ALA A 4 -3.44 -41.58 51.29
C ALA A 4 -2.58 -40.35 51.57
N ALA A 5 -1.51 -40.22 50.77
CA ALA A 5 -0.44 -39.25 50.87
C ALA A 5 -0.88 -37.84 50.43
N ALA A 6 -0.40 -36.81 51.14
CA ALA A 6 -0.57 -35.41 50.80
C ALA A 6 0.50 -34.96 49.79
N ALA A 7 0.07 -34.35 48.68
CA ALA A 7 0.93 -33.80 47.63
C ALA A 7 1.21 -32.30 47.87
N SER A 8 2.49 -31.91 47.84
CA SER A 8 2.97 -30.52 47.95
C SER A 8 2.73 -29.69 46.68
N PRO A 9 2.54 -28.36 46.77
CA PRO A 9 2.46 -27.49 45.61
C PRO A 9 3.86 -27.21 45.02
N ARG A 10 3.96 -27.37 43.69
CA ARG A 10 5.16 -27.12 42.88
C ARG A 10 5.40 -25.61 42.72
N THR A 11 6.50 -25.12 43.28
CA THR A 11 7.04 -23.78 43.02
C THR A 11 7.61 -23.72 41.60
N VAL A 12 7.00 -22.93 40.72
CA VAL A 12 7.53 -22.69 39.37
C VAL A 12 8.74 -21.76 39.49
N ALA A 13 9.93 -22.33 39.52
CA ALA A 13 11.18 -21.59 39.46
C ALA A 13 11.31 -20.91 38.08
N ARG A 14 11.17 -19.58 38.05
CA ARG A 14 11.56 -18.78 36.88
C ARG A 14 13.06 -19.01 36.61
N PRO A 15 13.46 -19.29 35.36
CA PRO A 15 14.88 -19.46 35.05
C PRO A 15 15.60 -18.13 35.31
N ARG A 16 16.71 -18.21 36.06
CA ARG A 16 17.64 -17.10 36.28
C ARG A 16 18.03 -16.53 34.91
N ARG A 17 17.63 -15.30 34.64
CA ARG A 17 18.02 -14.58 33.41
C ARG A 17 19.53 -14.36 33.49
N ALA A 18 20.27 -15.13 32.70
CA ALA A 18 21.72 -14.97 32.53
C ALA A 18 22.04 -13.51 32.17
N PRO A 19 23.21 -12.98 32.59
CA PRO A 19 23.62 -11.63 32.23
C PRO A 19 23.69 -11.54 30.70
N ARG A 20 22.85 -10.68 30.11
CA ARG A 20 23.02 -10.29 28.70
C ARG A 20 24.21 -9.32 28.62
N GLY A 21 25.41 -9.86 28.80
CA GLY A 21 26.68 -9.17 28.57
C GLY A 21 27.04 -9.25 27.09
N GLY A 22 26.57 -8.28 26.29
CA GLY A 22 26.85 -8.17 24.85
C GLY A 22 28.29 -7.76 24.50
N LEU A 23 29.31 -8.25 25.22
CA LEU A 23 30.73 -7.95 24.98
C LEU A 23 31.60 -9.20 24.79
N GLY A 24 31.03 -10.39 24.96
CA GLY A 24 31.79 -11.65 25.00
C GLY A 24 32.44 -12.09 23.68
N LYS A 25 32.26 -11.38 22.56
CA LYS A 25 32.83 -11.77 21.26
C LYS A 25 34.12 -11.05 20.89
N MET A 26 34.42 -9.91 21.52
CA MET A 26 35.58 -9.05 21.16
C MET A 26 36.80 -9.28 22.07
N THR A 27 36.59 -9.69 23.33
CA THR A 27 37.65 -9.88 24.33
C THR A 27 37.93 -11.35 24.65
N GLN A 28 37.29 -12.27 23.92
CA GLN A 28 37.24 -13.71 24.21
C GLN A 28 38.61 -14.41 24.17
N PHE A 29 39.52 -13.93 23.32
CA PHE A 29 40.83 -14.55 23.06
C PHE A 29 42.00 -13.59 23.35
N LEU A 30 41.88 -12.78 24.39
CA LEU A 30 42.97 -11.93 24.85
C LEU A 30 43.90 -12.68 25.82
N PRO A 31 45.22 -12.38 25.80
CA PRO A 31 46.14 -12.84 26.83
C PRO A 31 45.65 -12.48 28.24
N PRO A 32 45.98 -13.29 29.27
CA PRO A 32 45.39 -13.17 30.61
C PRO A 32 45.56 -11.78 31.24
N ASN A 33 46.68 -11.09 30.95
CA ASN A 33 46.93 -9.73 31.45
C ASN A 33 45.94 -8.69 30.89
N LEU A 34 45.51 -8.84 29.64
CA LEU A 34 44.52 -7.95 29.01
C LEU A 34 43.09 -8.38 29.33
N LEU A 35 42.85 -9.68 29.51
CA LEU A 35 41.53 -10.20 29.89
C LEU A 35 41.12 -9.75 31.30
N ALA A 36 42.07 -9.58 32.21
CA ALA A 36 41.83 -9.08 33.57
C ALA A 36 41.25 -7.66 33.61
N LEU A 37 41.51 -6.82 32.59
CA LEU A 37 40.96 -5.46 32.50
C LEU A 37 39.44 -5.45 32.27
N PHE A 38 38.88 -6.58 31.80
CA PHE A 38 37.46 -6.74 31.53
C PHE A 38 36.72 -7.51 32.65
N ALA A 39 37.30 -7.56 33.85
CA ALA A 39 36.62 -8.11 35.03
C ALA A 39 35.32 -7.33 35.31
N PRO A 40 34.21 -8.02 35.63
CA PRO A 40 32.98 -7.35 35.98
C PRO A 40 33.19 -6.49 37.24
N ARG A 41 32.50 -5.34 37.28
CA ARG A 41 32.40 -4.54 38.50
C ARG A 41 31.53 -5.26 39.53
N ASP A 42 31.60 -4.80 40.78
CA ASP A 42 30.68 -5.22 41.83
C ASP A 42 29.22 -5.12 41.36
N PRO A 43 28.35 -6.06 41.78
CA PRO A 43 26.96 -6.04 41.39
C PRO A 43 26.30 -4.73 41.85
N ILE A 44 25.45 -4.17 40.99
CA ILE A 44 24.71 -2.96 41.32
C ILE A 44 23.84 -3.19 42.57
N PRO A 45 23.76 -2.20 43.49
CA PRO A 45 22.81 -2.25 44.60
C PRO A 45 21.38 -2.40 44.08
N TYR A 46 20.59 -3.25 44.74
CA TYR A 46 19.20 -3.44 44.37
C TYR A 46 18.39 -2.16 44.64
N LEU A 47 17.62 -1.74 43.63
CA LEU A 47 16.58 -0.74 43.77
C LEU A 47 15.24 -1.37 43.36
N PRO A 48 14.15 -1.07 44.09
CA PRO A 48 12.82 -1.55 43.70
C PRO A 48 12.42 -0.97 42.33
N PRO A 49 11.67 -1.72 41.50
CA PRO A 49 11.11 -1.19 40.27
C PRO A 49 10.25 0.07 40.52
N LEU A 50 10.41 1.09 39.68
CA LEU A 50 9.66 2.35 39.79
C LEU A 50 8.15 2.16 39.58
N GLU A 51 7.78 1.29 38.65
CA GLU A 51 6.38 1.01 38.32
C GLU A 51 5.99 -0.40 38.75
N LYS A 52 4.70 -0.55 39.12
CA LYS A 52 4.07 -1.85 39.34
C LYS A 52 4.03 -2.65 38.03
N LEU A 53 3.99 -3.97 38.13
CA LEU A 53 3.82 -4.83 36.96
C LEU A 53 2.49 -4.50 36.25
N PRO A 54 2.39 -4.66 34.92
CA PRO A 54 1.18 -4.27 34.16
C PRO A 54 -0.14 -4.83 34.72
N HIS A 55 -0.13 -6.05 35.28
CA HIS A 55 -1.32 -6.69 35.89
C HIS A 55 -1.62 -6.22 37.32
N GLU A 56 -0.70 -5.51 37.97
CA GLU A 56 -0.87 -4.87 39.29
C GLU A 56 -1.18 -3.36 39.16
N LYS A 57 -1.18 -2.83 37.94
CA LYS A 57 -1.52 -1.43 37.68
C LYS A 57 -3.02 -1.24 37.86
N HIS A 58 -3.38 -0.30 38.72
CA HIS A 58 -4.76 0.16 38.85
C HIS A 58 -5.07 1.14 37.73
N HIS A 59 -5.98 0.78 36.83
CA HIS A 59 -6.46 1.67 35.77
C HIS A 59 -7.57 2.56 36.32
N ASN A 60 -7.23 3.78 36.74
CA ASN A 60 -8.19 4.75 37.28
C ASN A 60 -9.34 5.06 36.30
N GLN A 61 -9.07 4.97 35.01
CA GLN A 61 -10.06 5.04 33.94
C GLN A 61 -9.76 3.88 32.98
N PRO A 62 -10.44 2.72 33.14
CA PRO A 62 -10.30 1.64 32.18
C PRO A 62 -10.92 2.04 30.84
N TYR A 63 -10.52 1.36 29.77
CA TYR A 63 -11.18 1.52 28.48
C TYR A 63 -12.68 1.22 28.63
N CYS A 64 -13.51 2.13 28.13
CA CYS A 64 -14.96 1.98 28.08
C CYS A 64 -15.43 1.89 26.63
N GLY A 65 -16.62 1.34 26.44
CA GLY A 65 -17.24 1.26 25.12
C GLY A 65 -17.70 2.62 24.60
N ILE A 66 -18.02 2.67 23.31
CA ILE A 66 -18.45 3.90 22.63
C ILE A 66 -19.95 4.21 22.76
N ALA A 67 -20.72 3.38 23.48
CA ALA A 67 -22.18 3.49 23.59
C ALA A 67 -22.68 4.89 24.00
N PRO A 68 -22.02 5.62 24.94
CA PRO A 68 -22.44 6.98 25.29
C PRO A 68 -22.38 7.99 24.14
N TYR A 69 -21.52 7.76 23.14
CA TYR A 69 -21.25 8.68 22.03
C TYR A 69 -22.18 8.47 20.83
N ILE A 70 -23.04 7.44 20.85
CA ILE A 70 -23.98 7.18 19.74
C ILE A 70 -24.93 8.36 19.51
N ARG A 71 -25.21 9.14 20.57
CA ARG A 71 -26.04 10.36 20.51
C ARG A 71 -25.43 11.49 19.67
N GLU A 72 -24.13 11.42 19.37
CA GLU A 72 -23.41 12.45 18.62
C GLU A 72 -23.41 12.15 17.11
N PHE A 73 -23.93 10.99 16.69
CA PHE A 73 -24.09 10.70 15.27
C PHE A 73 -25.24 11.52 14.67
N GLU A 74 -25.01 11.98 13.45
CA GLU A 74 -25.99 12.74 12.67
C GLU A 74 -27.22 11.87 12.37
N ASP A 75 -28.41 12.45 12.54
CA ASP A 75 -29.65 11.74 12.27
C ASP A 75 -29.71 11.42 10.76
N PRO A 76 -30.00 10.16 10.36
CA PRO A 76 -30.01 9.74 8.95
C PRO A 76 -31.09 10.44 8.11
N ARG A 77 -31.92 11.27 8.74
CA ARG A 77 -32.95 12.11 8.13
C ARG A 77 -32.42 13.49 7.73
N ASP A 78 -31.41 13.99 8.42
CA ASP A 78 -30.81 15.32 8.22
C ASP A 78 -29.51 15.25 7.40
N ALA A 79 -28.91 14.05 7.31
CA ALA A 79 -27.73 13.83 6.49
C ALA A 79 -28.07 14.02 4.99
N PRO A 80 -27.41 14.95 4.27
CA PRO A 80 -27.58 15.06 2.84
C PRO A 80 -27.20 13.73 2.16
N PRO A 81 -27.84 13.37 1.04
CA PRO A 81 -27.47 12.16 0.31
C PRO A 81 -25.97 12.21 0.03
N PRO A 82 -25.24 11.10 0.26
CA PRO A 82 -23.79 11.11 0.18
C PRO A 82 -23.36 11.62 -1.19
N THR A 83 -22.69 12.77 -1.20
CA THR A 83 -22.12 13.36 -2.41
C THR A 83 -21.10 12.38 -2.96
N ARG A 84 -21.53 11.51 -3.88
CA ARG A 84 -20.62 10.65 -4.62
C ARG A 84 -19.87 11.56 -5.57
N ALA A 85 -18.66 11.95 -5.16
CA ALA A 85 -17.69 12.48 -6.09
C ALA A 85 -17.55 11.49 -7.25
N GLU A 86 -17.44 12.00 -8.48
CA GLU A 86 -17.26 11.16 -9.68
C GLU A 86 -16.23 10.06 -9.38
N THR A 87 -16.67 8.82 -9.50
CA THR A 87 -15.77 7.68 -9.42
C THR A 87 -14.77 7.76 -10.58
N ARG A 88 -13.62 7.12 -10.42
CA ARG A 88 -12.59 7.06 -11.47
C ARG A 88 -13.17 6.53 -12.80
N GLU A 89 -14.14 5.63 -12.72
CA GLU A 89 -14.83 5.04 -13.87
C GLU A 89 -15.71 6.05 -14.60
N GLU A 90 -16.55 6.80 -13.88
CA GLU A 90 -17.40 7.86 -14.46
C GLU A 90 -16.56 8.95 -15.14
N ARG A 91 -15.44 9.33 -14.53
CA ARG A 91 -14.51 10.30 -15.12
C ARG A 91 -13.86 9.79 -16.41
N MET A 92 -13.53 8.50 -16.47
CA MET A 92 -12.96 7.88 -17.67
C MET A 92 -14.00 7.78 -18.79
N GLU A 93 -15.24 7.42 -18.45
CA GLU A 93 -16.33 7.34 -19.41
C GLU A 93 -16.67 8.72 -20.00
N ARG A 94 -16.74 9.76 -19.16
CA ARG A 94 -16.94 11.14 -19.61
C ARG A 94 -15.89 11.57 -20.64
N LYS A 95 -14.61 11.39 -20.32
CA LYS A 95 -13.50 11.69 -21.25
C LYS A 95 -13.58 10.90 -22.55
N ARG A 96 -14.01 9.63 -22.50
CA ARG A 96 -14.16 8.79 -23.69
C ARG A 96 -15.28 9.31 -24.58
N ARG A 97 -16.43 9.66 -24.00
CA ARG A 97 -17.58 10.23 -24.73
C ARG A 97 -17.21 11.56 -25.39
N GLU A 98 -16.61 12.49 -24.64
CA GLU A 98 -16.13 13.77 -25.17
C GLU A 98 -15.12 13.59 -26.32
N LYS A 99 -14.21 12.62 -26.21
CA LYS A 99 -13.22 12.33 -27.28
C LYS A 99 -13.88 11.78 -28.54
N ILE A 100 -14.90 10.91 -28.39
CA ILE A 100 -15.64 10.35 -29.52
C ILE A 100 -16.42 11.45 -30.22
N GLU A 101 -17.14 12.28 -29.46
CA GLU A 101 -17.94 13.37 -30.00
C GLU A 101 -17.05 14.40 -30.74
N ARG A 102 -15.92 14.77 -30.16
CA ARG A 102 -14.95 15.66 -30.83
C ARG A 102 -14.45 15.05 -32.14
N ARG A 103 -14.10 13.76 -32.16
CA ARG A 103 -13.63 13.10 -33.38
C ARG A 103 -14.73 13.01 -34.44
N GLN A 104 -15.99 12.82 -34.03
CA GLN A 104 -17.12 12.83 -34.95
C GLN A 104 -17.30 14.20 -35.59
N GLN A 105 -17.21 15.29 -34.82
CA GLN A 105 -17.27 16.65 -35.34
C GLN A 105 -16.13 16.94 -36.31
N GLU A 106 -14.89 16.55 -35.97
CA GLU A 106 -13.72 16.67 -36.86
C GLU A 106 -13.97 15.94 -38.19
N VAL A 107 -14.39 14.68 -38.16
CA VAL A 107 -14.67 13.89 -39.38
C VAL A 107 -15.81 14.49 -40.19
N GLU A 108 -16.86 15.01 -39.55
CA GLU A 108 -17.96 15.66 -40.26
C GLU A 108 -17.50 16.95 -40.96
N THR A 109 -16.61 17.73 -40.33
CA THR A 109 -16.02 18.91 -40.96
C THR A 109 -15.09 18.56 -42.12
N GLU A 110 -14.25 17.53 -41.96
CA GLU A 110 -13.38 17.02 -43.02
C GLU A 110 -14.21 16.50 -44.21
N LEU A 111 -15.31 15.79 -43.94
CA LEU A 111 -16.21 15.25 -44.96
C LEU A 111 -16.88 16.35 -45.79
N LYS A 112 -17.25 17.48 -45.18
CA LYS A 112 -17.83 18.65 -45.89
C LYS A 112 -16.84 19.30 -46.85
N MET A 113 -15.54 19.19 -46.59
CA MET A 113 -14.48 19.75 -47.44
C MET A 113 -13.98 18.75 -48.49
N TRP A 114 -14.33 17.46 -48.36
CA TRP A 114 -13.83 16.41 -49.23
C TRP A 114 -14.69 16.28 -50.50
N ASP A 115 -14.19 16.82 -51.61
CA ASP A 115 -14.78 16.72 -52.95
C ASP A 115 -13.75 16.21 -53.97
N PRO A 116 -13.70 14.90 -54.25
CA PRO A 116 -12.77 14.31 -55.21
C PRO A 116 -12.99 14.76 -56.66
N HIS A 117 -14.16 15.29 -57.00
CA HIS A 117 -14.46 15.71 -58.37
C HIS A 117 -13.82 17.06 -58.71
N ASN A 118 -13.55 17.89 -57.70
CA ASN A 118 -12.87 19.18 -57.83
C ASN A 118 -11.38 19.11 -57.41
N ASP A 119 -10.85 17.91 -57.11
CA ASP A 119 -9.45 17.75 -56.73
C ASP A 119 -8.53 17.77 -57.97
N PRO A 120 -7.56 18.68 -58.08
CA PRO A 120 -6.62 18.71 -59.21
C PRO A 120 -5.76 17.44 -59.33
N ASN A 121 -5.63 16.63 -58.28
CA ASN A 121 -4.88 15.37 -58.31
C ASN A 121 -5.71 14.20 -58.87
N ALA A 122 -7.04 14.29 -58.84
CA ALA A 122 -7.94 13.25 -59.34
C ALA A 122 -8.30 13.53 -60.80
N GLN A 123 -7.49 12.99 -61.72
CA GLN A 123 -7.63 13.22 -63.16
C GLN A 123 -7.97 11.92 -63.92
N GLY A 124 -8.61 12.06 -65.08
CA GLY A 124 -8.90 10.95 -65.99
C GLY A 124 -10.24 10.24 -65.73
N ASP A 125 -10.38 9.03 -66.29
CA ASP A 125 -11.60 8.21 -66.21
C ASP A 125 -11.55 7.31 -64.98
N ALA A 126 -12.40 7.58 -63.99
CA ALA A 126 -12.46 6.82 -62.74
C ALA A 126 -12.72 5.32 -62.96
N PHE A 127 -13.41 4.93 -64.04
CA PHE A 127 -13.68 3.51 -64.33
C PHE A 127 -12.46 2.75 -64.87
N LYS A 128 -11.40 3.47 -65.23
CA LYS A 128 -10.15 2.92 -65.78
C LYS A 128 -8.96 3.10 -64.83
N THR A 129 -9.17 3.68 -63.66
CA THR A 129 -8.12 3.95 -62.68
C THR A 129 -8.13 2.88 -61.58
N LEU A 130 -6.98 2.28 -61.31
CA LEU A 130 -6.79 1.31 -60.22
C LEU A 130 -6.22 2.01 -58.98
N PHE A 131 -6.76 1.68 -57.81
CA PHE A 131 -6.19 2.10 -56.53
C PHE A 131 -5.26 1.01 -55.99
N VAL A 132 -3.96 1.31 -55.91
CA VAL A 132 -2.94 0.41 -55.35
C VAL A 132 -2.45 0.99 -54.02
N ALA A 133 -2.58 0.22 -52.93
CA ALA A 133 -2.20 0.65 -51.58
C ALA A 133 -1.20 -0.31 -50.94
N ARG A 134 -0.58 0.13 -49.83
CA ARG A 134 0.42 -0.62 -49.06
C ARG A 134 1.66 -1.04 -49.88
N VAL A 135 2.05 -0.21 -50.86
CA VAL A 135 3.31 -0.39 -51.59
C VAL A 135 4.48 -0.12 -50.64
N ASN A 136 5.58 -0.85 -50.79
CA ASN A 136 6.81 -0.55 -50.05
C ASN A 136 7.26 0.88 -50.34
N TYR A 137 7.67 1.62 -49.30
CA TYR A 137 8.13 3.00 -49.43
C TYR A 137 9.37 3.14 -50.34
N ASP A 138 10.16 2.07 -50.50
CA ASP A 138 11.35 2.06 -51.38
C ASP A 138 11.03 1.79 -52.86
N THR A 139 9.78 1.44 -53.20
CA THR A 139 9.40 1.13 -54.59
C THR A 139 9.32 2.43 -55.41
N THR A 140 10.01 2.46 -56.55
CA THR A 140 9.93 3.57 -57.51
C THR A 140 8.76 3.41 -58.47
N GLU A 141 8.30 4.51 -59.07
CA GLU A 141 7.20 4.50 -60.05
C GLU A 141 7.45 3.53 -61.20
N SER A 142 8.70 3.39 -61.68
CA SER A 142 9.04 2.45 -62.76
C SER A 142 8.89 0.98 -62.38
N LYS A 143 8.87 0.66 -61.08
CA LYS A 143 8.74 -0.70 -60.55
C LYS A 143 7.30 -1.06 -60.20
N LEU A 144 6.45 -0.04 -60.10
CA LEU A 144 5.04 -0.09 -59.74
C LEU A 144 4.18 -0.39 -60.97
#